data_AF-A0AAW7PSH1-F1
#
_entry.id   AF-A0AAW7PSH1-F1
#
_cell.length_a   1.000
_cell.length_b   1.000
_cell.length_c   1.000
_cell.angle_alpha   90.00
_cell.angle_beta   90.00
_cell.angle_gamma   90.00
#
_symmetry.space_group_name_H-M   'P 1'
#
loop_
_entity.id
_entity.type
_entity.pdbx_description
1 polymer ?
#
loop_
_entity_poly.entity_id
_entity_poly.type
_entity_poly.pdbx_seq_one_letter_code
_entity_poly.pdbx_strand_id
1 'polypeptide(L)'
;MSIKFRVFAKNCNFCNSALTNWDYRYKEKHYCRSCYENSFISKTCIVCNKNKKIHKDLKEPICKFCEVTNLPCTRCGKTEFTVGKILKNGVVCNSCVKYYKEPKICSCCNKEKLNVSNRMLDNSHKRLLCTSCYNKFLPICSSCGYRRKTHSYNKDNKSICKVCYEQGYKKCISCTSLIPAGYGNICRECSNLKTLNKKVNALSEAFSEYFRNSFVDFSKWLLQKRGSLFTSLKIQHYYRYFFMLDELALNLKRVPNYEEIVSKFTILETRKYLLVTTFLDEQNIVNINLKIKEEFANLDMINRYLDRFSKGSKSRNLIKEYYKYLLEKLEQNKTTIRSIRLSLTPAVKFLEYCDNFKNKTPSNYILEGYLSLYCGQKATITGFINFLKNEKEIDISIQEINTLKFKSVKTSRAILKQRLLDLMRLPNIPKNKEQLYYKTLIGYLHNIEIPLNIFIDKNEFKKNKNNNKYLLLNKQKIFIETTKQ
;
A
#
# COMPACT_ATOMS: atom_id res chain seq x y z
N MET A 1 0.13 40.82 24.28
CA MET A 1 -1.33 40.67 24.45
C MET A 1 -1.68 39.21 24.75
N SER A 2 -2.07 38.94 26.00
CA SER A 2 -2.34 37.59 26.50
C SER A 2 -3.72 37.11 26.02
N ILE A 3 -3.75 36.22 25.03
CA ILE A 3 -5.00 35.58 24.56
C ILE A 3 -5.42 34.58 25.64
N LYS A 4 -6.22 35.04 26.60
CA LYS A 4 -6.96 34.18 27.52
C LYS A 4 -7.89 33.31 26.68
N PHE A 5 -7.58 32.02 26.61
CA PHE A 5 -8.49 31.01 26.08
C PHE A 5 -9.86 31.18 26.72
N ARG A 6 -10.89 31.45 25.90
CA ARG A 6 -12.29 31.32 26.32
C ARG A 6 -12.50 29.88 26.78
N VAL A 7 -12.45 29.66 28.09
CA VAL A 7 -13.13 28.53 28.71
C VAL A 7 -14.59 28.70 28.31
N PHE A 8 -15.19 27.73 27.62
CA PHE A 8 -16.64 27.70 27.45
C PHE A 8 -17.24 27.71 28.86
N ALA A 9 -17.65 28.89 29.34
CA ALA A 9 -18.30 29.02 30.63
C ALA A 9 -19.60 28.24 30.53
N LYS A 10 -19.72 27.19 31.33
CA LYS A 10 -21.02 26.55 31.53
C LYS A 10 -21.83 27.46 32.44
N ASN A 11 -23.12 27.60 32.20
CA ASN A 11 -23.98 28.38 33.08
C ASN A 11 -24.56 27.49 34.18
N CYS A 12 -24.80 28.07 35.35
CA CYS A 12 -25.60 27.45 36.40
C CYS A 12 -27.01 27.17 35.86
N ASN A 13 -27.49 25.92 35.96
CA ASN A 13 -28.84 25.56 35.50
C ASN A 13 -29.96 26.19 36.34
N PHE A 14 -29.65 26.84 37.45
CA PHE A 14 -30.63 27.45 38.35
C PHE A 14 -30.67 28.98 38.25
N CYS A 15 -29.52 29.65 38.25
CA CYS A 15 -29.44 31.12 38.21
C CYS A 15 -28.77 31.67 36.93
N ASN A 16 -28.45 30.80 35.97
CA ASN A 16 -27.82 31.12 34.69
C ASN A 16 -26.46 31.84 34.76
N SER A 17 -25.83 31.93 35.94
CA SER A 17 -24.52 32.58 36.09
C SER A 17 -23.38 31.74 35.49
N ALA A 18 -22.39 32.42 34.92
CA ALA A 18 -21.22 31.77 34.33
C ALA A 18 -20.36 31.06 35.39
N LEU A 19 -20.12 29.75 35.22
CA LEU A 19 -19.29 28.93 36.10
C LEU A 19 -17.82 29.03 35.67
N THR A 20 -16.99 29.67 36.49
CA THR A 20 -15.57 29.90 36.20
C THR A 20 -14.66 28.86 36.87
N ASN A 21 -14.80 28.67 38.19
CA ASN A 21 -13.89 27.82 38.98
C ASN A 21 -14.59 26.77 39.86
N TRP A 22 -15.91 26.87 40.04
CA TRP A 22 -16.69 25.99 40.91
C TRP A 22 -17.92 25.48 40.17
N ASP A 23 -18.04 24.16 40.04
CA ASP A 23 -19.11 23.48 39.29
C ASP A 23 -19.50 22.19 40.04
N TYR A 24 -20.61 22.24 40.78
CA TYR A 24 -21.19 21.03 41.37
C TYR A 24 -22.20 20.40 40.41
N ARG A 25 -22.08 19.08 40.24
CA ARG A 25 -22.89 18.30 39.29
C ARG A 25 -23.81 17.33 40.00
N TYR A 26 -25.09 17.38 39.65
CA TYR A 26 -26.10 16.46 40.14
C TYR A 26 -27.17 16.24 39.06
N LYS A 27 -27.44 14.97 38.71
CA LYS A 27 -28.39 14.56 37.66
C LYS A 27 -28.29 15.41 36.38
N GLU A 28 -27.06 15.54 35.88
CA GLU A 28 -26.70 16.30 34.67
C GLU A 28 -26.90 17.83 34.73
N LYS A 29 -27.34 18.38 35.86
CA LYS A 29 -27.41 19.82 36.10
C LYS A 29 -26.13 20.33 36.77
N HIS A 30 -25.76 21.53 36.38
CA HIS A 30 -24.63 22.31 36.88
C HIS A 30 -25.13 23.37 37.87
N TYR A 31 -24.49 23.47 39.03
CA TYR A 31 -24.82 24.44 40.07
C TYR A 31 -23.61 25.34 40.35
N CYS A 32 -23.85 26.65 40.51
CA CYS A 32 -22.88 27.55 41.11
C CYS A 32 -22.85 27.37 42.64
N ARG A 33 -21.84 27.91 43.31
CA ARG A 33 -21.63 27.69 44.74
C ARG A 33 -22.85 28.09 45.57
N SER A 34 -23.36 29.30 45.33
CA SER A 34 -24.54 29.83 46.02
C SER A 34 -25.79 28.99 45.78
N CYS A 35 -26.04 28.57 44.54
CA CYS A 35 -27.19 27.71 44.23
C CYS A 35 -27.05 26.32 44.84
N TYR A 36 -25.84 25.76 44.91
CA TYR A 36 -25.64 24.49 45.60
C TYR A 36 -25.86 24.62 47.10
N GLU A 37 -25.33 25.66 47.74
CA GLU A 37 -25.50 25.87 49.18
C GLU A 37 -26.97 26.08 49.55
N ASN A 38 -27.75 26.74 48.69
CA ASN A 38 -29.20 26.93 48.86
C ASN A 38 -30.00 25.65 48.54
N SER A 39 -29.72 24.98 47.41
CA SER A 39 -30.49 23.82 46.97
C SER A 39 -30.12 22.53 47.72
N PHE A 40 -28.93 22.44 48.33
CA PHE A 40 -28.46 21.25 49.04
C PHE A 40 -28.16 21.57 50.51
N ILE A 41 -29.02 21.06 51.38
CA ILE A 41 -28.95 21.24 52.83
C ILE A 41 -28.34 20.00 53.50
N SER A 42 -27.76 20.19 54.69
CA SER A 42 -27.19 19.08 55.46
C SER A 42 -28.35 18.27 56.07
N LYS A 43 -28.47 17.00 55.71
CA LYS A 43 -29.43 16.04 56.30
C LYS A 43 -28.72 14.71 56.56
N THR A 44 -29.19 13.96 57.54
CA THR A 44 -28.76 12.57 57.77
C THR A 44 -29.35 11.67 56.70
N CYS A 45 -28.51 10.90 56.02
CA CYS A 45 -28.98 9.98 55.00
C CYS A 45 -29.59 8.71 55.61
N ILE A 46 -30.81 8.33 55.24
CA ILE A 46 -31.49 7.14 55.81
C ILE A 46 -30.81 5.80 55.50
N VAL A 47 -30.01 5.73 54.41
CA VAL A 47 -29.37 4.47 53.98
C VAL A 47 -27.99 4.30 54.61
N CYS A 48 -27.21 5.37 54.73
CA CYS A 48 -25.82 5.29 55.23
C CYS A 48 -25.60 5.94 56.61
N ASN A 49 -26.66 6.51 57.21
CA ASN A 49 -26.67 7.19 58.51
C ASN A 49 -25.60 8.28 58.70
N LYS A 50 -25.07 8.83 57.60
CA LYS A 50 -24.06 9.91 57.61
C LYS A 50 -24.70 11.24 57.23
N ASN A 51 -24.22 12.32 57.85
CA ASN A 51 -24.56 13.68 57.45
C ASN A 51 -24.02 13.97 56.04
N LYS A 52 -24.93 14.31 55.12
CA LYS A 52 -24.61 14.59 53.71
C LYS A 52 -25.38 15.82 53.23
N LYS A 53 -24.84 16.48 52.20
CA LYS A 53 -25.53 17.52 51.45
C LYS A 53 -26.55 16.88 50.51
N ILE A 54 -27.83 17.03 50.82
CA ILE A 54 -28.98 16.42 50.12
C ILE A 54 -29.88 17.53 49.58
N HIS A 55 -30.44 17.33 48.39
CA HIS A 55 -31.31 18.33 47.76
C HIS A 55 -32.53 18.60 48.64
N LYS A 56 -32.87 19.87 48.87
CA LYS A 56 -33.91 20.28 49.83
C LYS A 56 -35.28 19.69 49.53
N ASP A 57 -35.63 19.56 48.25
CA ASP A 57 -36.93 19.07 47.76
C ASP A 57 -37.08 17.54 47.76
N LEU A 58 -36.05 16.78 48.19
CA LEU A 58 -36.17 15.33 48.32
C LEU A 58 -37.01 14.97 49.55
N LYS A 59 -38.16 14.30 49.31
CA LYS A 59 -39.08 13.81 50.36
C LYS A 59 -38.38 12.87 51.33
N GLU A 60 -37.59 11.93 50.80
CA GLU A 60 -36.74 11.04 51.59
C GLU A 60 -35.28 11.52 51.54
N PRO A 61 -34.60 11.72 52.69
CA PRO A 61 -33.23 12.18 52.69
C PRO A 61 -32.28 11.02 52.37
N ILE A 62 -32.13 10.72 51.08
CA ILE A 62 -31.16 9.76 50.54
C ILE A 62 -30.02 10.53 49.85
N CYS A 63 -28.77 10.17 50.14
CA CYS A 63 -27.63 10.82 49.49
C CYS A 63 -27.45 10.32 48.05
N LYS A 64 -26.86 11.16 47.19
CA LYS A 64 -26.66 10.84 45.75
C LYS A 64 -25.92 9.54 45.45
N PHE A 65 -25.13 9.02 46.38
CA PHE A 65 -24.41 7.76 46.21
C PHE A 65 -25.30 6.57 46.60
N CYS A 66 -26.04 6.69 47.70
CA CYS A 66 -27.03 5.70 48.15
C CYS A 66 -28.18 5.55 47.15
N GLU A 67 -28.62 6.64 46.51
CA GLU A 67 -29.67 6.63 45.48
C GLU A 67 -29.33 5.73 44.28
N VAL A 68 -28.04 5.54 43.99
CA VAL A 68 -27.56 4.74 42.87
C VAL A 68 -26.85 3.45 43.30
N THR A 69 -26.85 3.16 44.60
CA THR A 69 -26.26 1.94 45.14
C THR A 69 -27.09 0.75 44.65
N ASN A 70 -26.42 -0.30 44.16
CA ASN A 70 -27.00 -1.50 43.55
C ASN A 70 -27.67 -1.32 42.17
N LEU A 71 -27.63 -0.13 41.54
CA LEU A 71 -28.07 0.01 40.15
C LEU A 71 -26.97 -0.49 39.18
N PRO A 72 -27.33 -1.32 38.17
CA PRO A 72 -26.36 -1.72 37.15
C PRO A 72 -25.95 -0.53 36.28
N CYS A 73 -24.72 -0.56 35.77
CA CYS A 73 -24.24 0.45 34.85
C CYS A 73 -25.09 0.44 33.57
N THR A 74 -25.77 1.56 33.26
CA THR A 74 -26.72 1.68 32.13
C THR A 74 -26.16 1.23 30.79
N ARG A 75 -24.84 1.35 30.55
CA ARG A 75 -24.19 0.87 29.32
C ARG A 75 -23.80 -0.61 29.33
N CYS A 76 -23.21 -1.10 30.42
CA CYS A 76 -22.47 -2.38 30.41
C CYS A 76 -23.03 -3.42 31.37
N GLY A 77 -24.10 -3.10 32.10
CA GLY A 77 -24.80 -4.03 33.01
C GLY A 77 -24.05 -4.37 34.30
N LYS A 78 -22.77 -4.02 34.44
CA LYS A 78 -22.00 -4.29 35.68
C LYS A 78 -22.68 -3.71 36.90
N THR A 79 -22.72 -4.47 38.00
CA THR A 79 -23.29 -4.09 39.30
C THR A 79 -22.20 -3.63 40.29
N GLU A 80 -21.02 -4.25 40.24
CA GLU A 80 -19.87 -3.84 41.05
C GLU A 80 -18.93 -2.91 40.28
N PHE A 81 -18.92 -1.63 40.65
CA PHE A 81 -18.04 -0.63 40.04
C PHE A 81 -17.95 0.66 40.83
N THR A 82 -16.91 1.45 40.55
CA THR A 82 -16.82 2.84 41.01
C THR A 82 -17.70 3.75 40.15
N VAL A 83 -18.60 4.49 40.80
CA VAL A 83 -19.53 5.43 40.14
C VAL A 83 -18.75 6.51 39.39
N GLY A 84 -18.96 6.58 38.08
CA GLY A 84 -18.30 7.55 37.22
C GLY A 84 -19.18 8.75 36.84
N LYS A 85 -20.45 8.52 36.51
CA LYS A 85 -21.44 9.57 36.19
C LYS A 85 -22.84 9.13 36.64
N ILE A 86 -23.60 10.04 37.25
CA ILE A 86 -25.02 9.85 37.59
C ILE A 86 -25.85 10.60 36.55
N LEU A 87 -26.70 9.87 35.83
CA LEU A 87 -27.64 10.38 34.83
C LEU A 87 -29.02 10.57 35.49
N LYS A 88 -29.96 11.20 34.79
CA LYS A 88 -31.36 11.28 35.26
C LYS A 88 -31.99 9.90 35.47
N ASN A 89 -31.68 8.95 34.58
CA ASN A 89 -32.32 7.63 34.50
C ASN A 89 -31.38 6.46 34.85
N GLY A 90 -30.27 6.70 35.56
CA GLY A 90 -29.36 5.63 35.95
C GLY A 90 -27.93 6.06 36.23
N VAL A 91 -27.03 5.09 36.33
CA VAL A 91 -25.64 5.29 36.72
C VAL A 91 -24.69 4.67 35.70
N VAL A 92 -23.52 5.27 35.53
CA VAL A 92 -22.48 4.81 34.60
C VAL A 92 -21.18 4.56 35.34
N CYS A 93 -20.60 3.38 35.15
CA CYS A 93 -19.31 3.03 35.72
C CYS A 93 -18.17 3.88 35.13
N ASN A 94 -17.10 4.08 35.88
CA ASN A 94 -15.96 4.92 35.46
C ASN A 94 -15.38 4.53 34.08
N SER A 95 -15.36 3.22 33.76
CA SER A 95 -14.91 2.71 32.46
C SER A 95 -15.82 3.13 31.29
N CYS A 96 -17.11 3.31 31.55
CA CYS A 96 -18.13 3.64 30.56
C CYS A 96 -18.37 5.14 30.39
N VAL A 97 -17.97 5.99 31.35
CA VAL A 97 -18.16 7.45 31.29
C VAL A 97 -17.63 8.06 29.99
N LYS A 98 -16.54 7.52 29.44
CA LYS A 98 -15.93 8.00 28.18
C LYS A 98 -16.89 8.00 26.98
N TYR A 99 -17.93 7.16 26.99
CA TYR A 99 -18.93 7.08 25.92
C TYR A 99 -20.09 8.07 26.07
N TYR A 100 -20.19 8.74 27.23
CA TYR A 100 -21.19 9.77 27.52
C TYR A 100 -20.56 11.17 27.46
N LYS A 101 -19.40 11.30 26.80
CA LYS A 101 -18.74 12.57 26.54
C LYS A 101 -19.11 13.03 25.14
N GLU A 102 -19.32 14.32 24.97
CA GLU A 102 -19.43 14.90 23.64
C GLU A 102 -18.07 14.79 22.92
N PRO A 103 -18.06 14.38 21.64
CA PRO A 103 -16.85 14.36 20.84
C PRO A 103 -16.34 15.79 20.63
N LYS A 104 -15.02 15.94 20.51
CA LYS A 104 -14.39 17.22 20.19
C LYS A 104 -13.61 17.11 18.89
N ILE A 105 -13.40 18.22 18.22
CA ILE A 105 -12.63 18.28 16.97
C ILE A 105 -11.13 18.27 17.30
N CYS A 106 -10.39 17.33 16.72
CA CYS A 106 -8.93 17.28 16.83
C CYS A 106 -8.28 18.32 15.91
N SER A 107 -7.44 19.21 16.46
CA SER A 107 -6.79 20.29 15.69
C SER A 107 -5.74 19.82 14.67
N CYS A 108 -5.41 18.52 14.63
CA CYS A 108 -4.41 17.97 13.71
C CYS A 108 -5.04 17.15 12.58
N CYS A 109 -6.18 16.48 12.82
CA CYS A 109 -6.82 15.66 11.79
C CYS A 109 -8.23 16.13 11.43
N ASN A 110 -8.74 17.19 12.08
CA ASN A 110 -10.06 17.77 11.90
C ASN A 110 -11.22 16.76 11.97
N LYS A 111 -11.04 15.68 12.73
CA LYS A 111 -12.09 14.67 12.98
C LYS A 111 -12.62 14.80 14.39
N GLU A 112 -13.93 14.66 14.52
CA GLU A 112 -14.62 14.53 15.80
C GLU A 112 -14.26 13.21 16.47
N LYS A 113 -13.76 13.29 17.70
CA LYS A 113 -13.37 12.12 18.49
C LYS A 113 -13.62 12.33 19.97
N LEU A 114 -13.95 11.24 20.67
CA LEU A 114 -14.16 11.23 22.13
C LEU A 114 -12.87 11.43 22.95
N ASN A 115 -11.70 11.13 22.36
CA ASN A 115 -10.41 11.08 23.05
C ASN A 115 -9.50 12.29 22.73
N VAL A 116 -10.12 13.46 22.59
CA VAL A 116 -9.47 14.74 22.29
C VAL A 116 -9.31 15.55 23.57
N SER A 117 -8.09 16.01 23.83
CA SER A 117 -7.74 16.76 25.02
C SER A 117 -6.62 17.76 24.75
N ASN A 118 -6.45 18.74 25.64
CA ASN A 118 -5.28 19.61 25.60
C ASN A 118 -4.02 18.78 25.89
N ARG A 119 -3.10 18.74 24.92
CA ARG A 119 -1.83 18.03 25.01
C ARG A 119 -0.70 19.05 24.96
N MET A 120 0.26 18.90 25.86
CA MET A 120 1.53 19.62 25.80
C MET A 120 2.46 18.91 24.82
N LEU A 121 3.01 19.66 23.88
CA LEU A 121 4.07 19.22 22.97
C LEU A 121 5.44 19.67 23.52
N ASP A 122 6.53 19.08 23.03
CA ASP A 122 7.89 19.32 23.54
C ASP A 122 8.31 20.80 23.41
N ASN A 123 7.72 21.55 22.47
CA ASN A 123 7.93 23.00 22.31
C ASN A 123 7.07 23.85 23.26
N SER A 124 6.57 23.29 24.37
CA SER A 124 5.67 23.96 25.34
C SER A 124 4.35 24.51 24.78
N HIS A 125 4.01 24.19 23.53
CA HIS A 125 2.74 24.56 22.92
C HIS A 125 1.64 23.56 23.29
N LYS A 126 0.53 24.08 23.81
CA LYS A 126 -0.69 23.30 24.04
C LYS A 126 -1.52 23.23 22.77
N ARG A 127 -1.89 22.02 22.35
CA ARG A 127 -2.81 21.79 21.23
C ARG A 127 -3.91 20.80 21.60
N LEU A 128 -5.09 20.98 21.02
CA LEU A 128 -6.24 20.11 21.25
C LEU A 128 -6.16 18.88 20.32
N LEU A 129 -5.54 17.80 20.80
CA LEU A 129 -5.19 16.64 19.97
C LEU A 129 -5.91 15.37 20.43
N CYS A 130 -6.35 14.57 19.46
CA CYS A 130 -6.74 13.19 19.74
C CYS A 130 -5.51 12.33 20.07
N THR A 131 -5.72 11.23 20.79
CA THR A 131 -4.63 10.33 21.23
C THR A 131 -3.78 9.82 20.05
N SER A 132 -4.40 9.47 18.92
CA SER A 132 -3.67 8.99 17.75
C SER A 132 -2.76 10.05 17.12
N CYS A 133 -3.22 11.31 17.06
CA CYS A 133 -2.41 12.41 16.54
C CYS A 133 -1.31 12.79 17.54
N TYR A 134 -1.64 12.85 18.83
CA TYR A 134 -0.66 13.13 19.88
C TYR A 134 0.50 12.13 19.87
N ASN A 135 0.20 10.83 19.76
CA ASN A 135 1.22 9.79 19.74
C ASN A 135 2.22 9.97 18.59
N LYS A 136 1.85 10.57 17.45
CA LYS A 136 2.78 10.81 16.34
C LYS A 136 3.89 11.81 16.69
N PHE A 137 3.63 12.73 17.60
CA PHE A 137 4.62 13.68 18.11
C PHE A 137 5.55 13.07 19.17
N LEU A 138 5.25 11.86 19.66
CA LEU A 138 6.09 11.20 20.65
C LEU A 138 7.20 10.38 19.97
N PRO A 139 8.40 10.36 20.58
CA PRO A 139 9.50 9.53 20.12
C PRO A 139 9.18 8.05 20.26
N ILE A 140 9.87 7.23 19.47
CA ILE A 140 9.77 5.78 19.52
C ILE A 140 10.75 5.28 20.58
N CYS A 141 10.24 4.55 21.57
CA CYS A 141 11.08 3.88 22.56
C CYS A 141 11.97 2.84 21.88
N SER A 142 13.28 2.91 22.07
CA SER A 142 14.26 1.97 21.51
C SER A 142 14.10 0.55 22.05
N SER A 143 13.59 0.41 23.26
CA SER A 143 13.34 -0.89 23.90
C SER A 143 12.02 -1.51 23.43
N CYS A 144 10.87 -0.83 23.61
CA CYS A 144 9.56 -1.43 23.29
C CYS A 144 8.98 -1.08 21.91
N GLY A 145 9.59 -0.16 21.15
CA GLY A 145 9.09 0.27 19.84
C GLY A 145 7.79 1.08 19.86
N TYR A 146 7.17 1.31 21.03
CA TYR A 146 5.98 2.14 21.15
C TYR A 146 6.33 3.62 21.24
N ARG A 147 5.46 4.46 20.68
CA ARG A 147 5.56 5.91 20.81
C ARG A 147 5.15 6.36 22.20
N ARG A 148 6.10 6.87 22.98
CA ARG A 148 5.93 7.26 24.38
C ARG A 148 6.84 8.46 24.70
N LYS A 149 6.53 9.20 25.76
CA LYS A 149 7.43 10.26 26.24
C LYS A 149 8.78 9.65 26.62
N THR A 150 9.85 10.33 26.23
CA THR A 150 11.21 9.98 26.67
C THR A 150 11.32 10.15 28.18
N HIS A 151 11.94 9.19 28.83
CA HIS A 151 12.31 9.26 30.23
C HIS A 151 13.83 9.27 30.40
N SER A 152 14.53 8.43 29.63
CA SER A 152 15.99 8.35 29.59
C SER A 152 16.46 8.04 28.17
N TYR A 153 17.77 8.03 27.96
CA TYR A 153 18.41 7.68 26.69
C TYR A 153 19.33 6.48 26.88
N ASN A 154 19.44 5.62 25.85
CA ASN A 154 20.38 4.50 25.85
C ASN A 154 21.80 4.97 25.46
N LYS A 155 22.78 4.05 25.41
CA LYS A 155 24.17 4.34 25.00
C LYS A 155 24.29 4.95 23.60
N ASP A 156 23.35 4.68 22.70
CA ASP A 156 23.29 5.26 21.34
C ASP A 156 22.48 6.57 21.29
N ASN A 157 22.19 7.19 22.44
CA ASN A 157 21.33 8.36 22.56
C ASN A 157 19.90 8.19 22.01
N LYS A 158 19.36 6.96 22.02
CA LYS A 158 17.98 6.64 21.62
C LYS A 158 17.03 6.66 22.81
N SER A 159 15.86 7.28 22.63
CA SER A 159 14.82 7.43 23.66
C SER A 159 14.38 6.09 24.28
N ILE A 160 14.31 6.03 25.61
CA ILE A 160 13.70 4.94 26.39
C ILE A 160 12.51 5.52 27.18
N CYS A 161 11.38 4.80 27.18
CA CYS A 161 10.21 5.17 27.96
C CYS A 161 10.33 4.75 29.44
N LYS A 162 9.64 5.47 30.33
CA LYS A 162 9.63 5.22 31.79
C LYS A 162 9.46 3.74 32.17
N VAL A 163 8.45 3.08 31.58
CA VAL A 163 8.15 1.66 31.88
C VAL A 163 9.31 0.73 31.51
N CYS A 164 9.92 0.92 30.34
CA CYS A 164 11.07 0.12 29.93
C CYS A 164 12.31 0.41 30.78
N TYR A 165 12.48 1.64 31.24
CA TYR A 165 13.61 2.03 32.07
C TYR A 165 13.50 1.43 33.49
N GLU A 166 12.34 1.59 34.13
CA GLU A 166 12.15 1.16 35.53
C GLU A 166 12.00 -0.36 35.67
N GLN A 167 11.34 -1.02 34.71
CA GLN A 167 10.98 -2.44 34.83
C GLN A 167 11.81 -3.35 33.91
N GLY A 168 12.57 -2.79 32.96
CA GLY A 168 13.39 -3.57 32.03
C GLY A 168 12.56 -4.54 31.18
N TYR A 169 12.57 -5.82 31.57
CA TYR A 169 11.93 -6.94 30.88
C TYR A 169 10.96 -7.68 31.78
N LYS A 170 9.93 -8.25 31.16
CA LYS A 170 8.96 -9.15 31.80
C LYS A 170 8.77 -10.40 30.97
N LYS A 171 8.25 -11.47 31.57
CA LYS A 171 7.93 -12.71 30.86
C LYS A 171 6.60 -12.57 30.10
N CYS A 172 6.55 -13.06 28.86
CA CYS A 172 5.31 -13.22 28.11
C CYS A 172 4.39 -14.23 28.82
N ILE A 173 3.12 -13.90 29.06
CA ILE A 173 2.19 -14.82 29.74
C ILE A 173 1.91 -16.08 28.89
N SER A 174 2.09 -16.02 27.58
CA SER A 174 1.78 -17.14 26.67
C SER A 174 2.95 -18.08 26.39
N CYS A 175 4.17 -17.58 26.28
CA CYS A 175 5.34 -18.40 25.92
C CYS A 175 6.55 -18.19 26.85
N THR A 176 6.39 -17.41 27.92
CA THR A 176 7.40 -17.09 28.93
C THR A 176 8.64 -16.32 28.45
N SER A 177 8.80 -16.09 27.14
CA SER A 177 9.90 -15.31 26.57
C SER A 177 10.02 -13.92 27.19
N LEU A 178 11.25 -13.45 27.43
CA LEU A 178 11.50 -12.09 27.90
C LEU A 178 11.09 -11.06 26.83
N ILE A 179 10.25 -10.12 27.22
CA ILE A 179 9.81 -8.99 26.40
C ILE A 179 10.03 -7.68 27.16
N PRO A 180 10.26 -6.56 26.47
CA PRO A 180 10.36 -5.27 27.14
C PRO A 180 9.11 -4.98 27.96
N ALA A 181 9.26 -4.48 29.19
CA ALA A 181 8.14 -4.25 30.10
C ALA A 181 7.05 -3.33 29.51
N GLY A 182 7.46 -2.41 28.61
CA GLY A 182 6.56 -1.52 27.86
C GLY A 182 5.67 -2.19 26.81
N TYR A 183 5.88 -3.48 26.49
CA TYR A 183 4.94 -4.27 25.68
C TYR A 183 3.67 -4.60 26.46
N GLY A 184 2.66 -5.12 25.76
CA GLY A 184 1.52 -5.80 26.41
C GLY A 184 1.96 -7.04 27.20
N ASN A 185 0.99 -7.85 27.64
CA ASN A 185 1.27 -9.06 28.43
C ASN A 185 1.74 -10.26 27.59
N ILE A 186 1.68 -10.14 26.26
CA ILE A 186 2.09 -11.17 25.31
C ILE A 186 3.12 -10.60 24.33
N CYS A 187 4.05 -11.45 23.90
CA CYS A 187 5.04 -11.08 22.90
C CYS A 187 4.39 -10.91 21.53
N ARG A 188 5.13 -10.28 20.60
CA ARG A 188 4.65 -10.01 19.24
C ARG A 188 4.29 -11.28 18.49
N GLU A 189 5.12 -12.32 18.60
CA GLU A 189 4.90 -13.62 17.96
C GLU A 189 3.59 -14.26 18.46
N CYS A 190 3.41 -14.40 19.77
CA CYS A 190 2.16 -14.93 20.34
C CYS A 190 0.94 -14.09 19.95
N SER A 191 1.07 -12.76 19.91
CA SER A 191 -0.02 -11.89 19.46
C SER A 191 -0.39 -12.13 17.99
N ASN A 192 0.61 -12.29 17.11
CA ASN A 192 0.41 -12.58 15.70
C ASN A 192 -0.24 -13.95 15.52
N LEU A 193 0.26 -14.98 16.21
CA LEU A 193 -0.30 -16.34 16.18
C LEU A 193 -1.74 -16.38 16.66
N LYS A 194 -2.06 -15.71 17.77
CA LYS A 194 -3.44 -15.61 18.27
C LYS A 194 -4.37 -14.96 17.24
N THR A 195 -3.89 -13.91 16.56
CA THR A 195 -4.65 -13.23 15.51
C THR A 195 -4.80 -14.11 14.27
N LEU A 196 -3.74 -14.82 13.87
CA LEU A 196 -3.75 -15.76 12.75
C LEU A 196 -4.78 -16.87 13.00
N ASN A 197 -4.70 -17.55 14.14
CA ASN A 197 -5.61 -18.65 14.48
C ASN A 197 -7.07 -18.18 14.50
N LYS A 198 -7.35 -17.01 15.10
CA LYS A 198 -8.70 -16.44 15.08
C LYS A 198 -9.21 -16.20 13.65
N LYS A 199 -8.35 -15.67 12.76
CA LYS A 199 -8.72 -15.43 11.36
C LYS A 199 -8.92 -16.75 10.60
N VAL A 200 -8.00 -17.70 10.74
CA VAL A 200 -8.05 -18.98 10.03
C VAL A 200 -9.32 -19.73 10.40
N ASN A 201 -9.62 -19.87 11.71
CA ASN A 201 -10.83 -20.56 12.17
C ASN A 201 -12.10 -19.93 11.59
N ALA A 202 -12.23 -18.60 11.67
CA ALA A 202 -13.40 -17.90 11.16
C ALA A 202 -13.53 -17.97 9.63
N LEU A 203 -12.41 -17.99 8.90
CA LEU A 203 -12.42 -18.03 7.44
C LEU A 203 -12.59 -19.45 6.90
N SER A 204 -12.07 -20.47 7.58
CA SER A 204 -12.17 -21.87 7.13
C SER A 204 -13.60 -22.40 7.15
N GLU A 205 -14.44 -21.88 8.04
CA GLU A 205 -15.87 -22.24 8.14
C GLU A 205 -16.65 -21.90 6.86
N ALA A 206 -16.20 -20.90 6.09
CA ALA A 206 -16.86 -20.47 4.86
C ALA A 206 -16.54 -21.37 3.65
N PHE A 207 -15.56 -22.28 3.75
CA PHE A 207 -15.20 -23.17 2.65
C PHE A 207 -15.97 -24.50 2.70
N SER A 208 -16.17 -25.08 1.52
CA SER A 208 -16.64 -26.44 1.32
C SER A 208 -15.64 -27.49 1.79
N GLU A 209 -16.03 -28.77 1.74
CA GLU A 209 -15.15 -29.89 2.06
C GLU A 209 -13.87 -29.95 1.19
N TYR A 210 -13.91 -29.41 -0.04
CA TYR A 210 -12.79 -29.47 -0.98
C TYR A 210 -11.58 -28.63 -0.54
N PHE A 211 -11.81 -27.45 0.05
CA PHE A 211 -10.72 -26.51 0.39
C PHE A 211 -10.65 -26.08 1.85
N ARG A 212 -11.59 -26.49 2.71
CA ARG A 212 -11.55 -26.18 4.16
C ARG A 212 -10.24 -26.60 4.81
N ASN A 213 -9.87 -27.87 4.68
CA ASN A 213 -8.62 -28.40 5.29
C ASN A 213 -7.38 -27.82 4.59
N SER A 214 -7.41 -27.75 3.25
CA SER A 214 -6.34 -27.16 2.45
C SER A 214 -6.02 -25.72 2.85
N PHE A 215 -7.02 -24.90 3.20
CA PHE A 215 -6.79 -23.54 3.68
C PHE A 215 -6.16 -23.48 5.08
N VAL A 216 -6.58 -24.36 5.98
CA VAL A 216 -5.98 -24.49 7.31
C VAL A 216 -4.52 -24.92 7.18
N ASP A 217 -4.23 -25.92 6.36
CA ASP A 217 -2.87 -26.42 6.15
C ASP A 217 -2.00 -25.41 5.41
N PHE A 218 -2.57 -24.67 4.46
CA PHE A 218 -1.90 -23.51 3.84
C PHE A 218 -1.48 -22.48 4.88
N SER A 219 -2.31 -22.21 5.89
CA SER A 219 -1.96 -21.25 6.94
C SER A 219 -0.76 -21.71 7.78
N LYS A 220 -0.66 -23.02 8.07
CA LYS A 220 0.46 -23.63 8.80
C LYS A 220 1.73 -23.62 7.94
N TRP A 221 1.60 -24.02 6.68
CA TRP A 221 2.69 -24.00 5.70
C TRP A 221 3.24 -22.58 5.50
N LEU A 222 2.35 -21.58 5.36
CA LEU A 222 2.75 -20.19 5.18
C LEU A 222 3.43 -19.63 6.43
N LEU A 223 2.95 -20.02 7.62
CA LEU A 223 3.56 -19.69 8.90
C LEU A 223 5.00 -20.21 8.98
N GLN A 224 5.24 -21.46 8.60
CA GLN A 224 6.58 -22.05 8.57
C GLN A 224 7.49 -21.35 7.55
N LYS A 225 6.97 -21.02 6.35
CA LYS A 225 7.77 -20.47 5.25
C LYS A 225 8.07 -18.97 5.38
N ARG A 226 7.21 -18.18 6.04
CA ARG A 226 7.30 -16.70 6.08
C ARG A 226 7.19 -16.08 7.48
N GLY A 227 6.96 -16.88 8.52
CA GLY A 227 6.83 -16.42 9.90
C GLY A 227 5.46 -15.83 10.24
N SER A 228 5.24 -15.59 11.54
CA SER A 228 3.90 -15.26 12.09
C SER A 228 3.41 -13.88 11.65
N LEU A 229 4.29 -12.89 11.56
CA LEU A 229 3.93 -11.53 11.20
C LEU A 229 3.40 -11.45 9.77
N PHE A 230 4.14 -12.03 8.81
CA PHE A 230 3.73 -12.04 7.41
C PHE A 230 2.41 -12.78 7.24
N THR A 231 2.31 -13.97 7.83
CA THR A 231 1.16 -14.86 7.69
C THR A 231 -0.11 -14.23 8.28
N SER A 232 -0.05 -13.69 9.50
CA SER A 232 -1.20 -13.04 10.16
C SER A 232 -1.73 -11.82 9.39
N LEU A 233 -0.83 -11.09 8.70
CA LEU A 233 -1.20 -9.94 7.87
C LEU A 233 -1.77 -10.35 6.51
N LYS A 234 -1.23 -11.41 5.89
CA LYS A 234 -1.53 -11.78 4.49
C LYS A 234 -2.56 -12.90 4.33
N ILE A 235 -2.93 -13.64 5.37
CA ILE A 235 -3.85 -14.78 5.24
C ILE A 235 -5.20 -14.42 4.57
N GLN A 236 -5.76 -13.24 4.88
CA GLN A 236 -7.00 -12.73 4.26
C GLN A 236 -6.85 -12.38 2.77
N HIS A 237 -5.63 -12.06 2.33
CA HIS A 237 -5.37 -11.83 0.91
C HIS A 237 -5.45 -13.15 0.13
N TYR A 238 -4.89 -14.22 0.69
CA TYR A 238 -4.91 -15.56 0.08
C TYR A 238 -6.28 -16.24 0.18
N TYR A 239 -7.06 -15.96 1.23
CA TYR A 239 -8.46 -16.39 1.35
C TYR A 239 -9.26 -16.13 0.07
N ARG A 240 -9.08 -14.97 -0.56
CA ARG A 240 -9.80 -14.61 -1.80
C ARG A 240 -9.56 -15.62 -2.93
N TYR A 241 -8.33 -16.10 -3.07
CA TYR A 241 -8.00 -17.06 -4.12
C TYR A 241 -8.47 -18.46 -3.77
N PHE A 242 -8.36 -18.87 -2.50
CA PHE A 242 -8.97 -20.12 -2.03
C PHE A 242 -10.49 -20.14 -2.26
N PHE A 243 -11.18 -19.01 -2.07
CA PHE A 243 -12.61 -18.91 -2.32
C PHE A 243 -12.95 -19.11 -3.80
N MET A 244 -12.17 -18.51 -4.70
CA MET A 244 -12.34 -18.73 -6.15
C MET A 244 -12.10 -20.20 -6.54
N LEU A 245 -11.11 -20.87 -5.93
CA LEU A 245 -10.85 -22.30 -6.14
C LEU A 245 -11.98 -23.18 -5.59
N ASP A 246 -12.53 -22.82 -4.43
CA ASP A 246 -13.65 -23.52 -3.79
C ASP A 246 -14.94 -23.40 -4.60
N GLU A 247 -15.25 -22.21 -5.12
CA GLU A 247 -16.37 -22.01 -6.05
C GLU A 247 -16.21 -22.85 -7.33
N LEU A 248 -14.99 -22.93 -7.87
CA LEU A 248 -14.72 -23.77 -9.03
C LEU A 248 -14.90 -25.26 -8.69
N ALA A 249 -14.43 -25.69 -7.51
CA ALA A 249 -14.59 -27.06 -7.05
C ALA A 249 -16.04 -27.46 -6.81
N LEU A 250 -16.85 -26.56 -6.25
CA LEU A 250 -18.29 -26.76 -6.07
C LEU A 250 -19.01 -26.97 -7.40
N ASN A 251 -18.66 -26.16 -8.41
CA ASN A 251 -19.22 -26.30 -9.77
C ASN A 251 -18.83 -27.64 -10.42
N LEU A 252 -17.60 -28.10 -10.20
CA LEU A 252 -17.09 -29.36 -10.75
C LEU A 252 -17.43 -30.59 -9.91
N LYS A 253 -17.88 -30.39 -8.65
CA LYS A 253 -18.04 -31.43 -7.62
C LYS A 253 -16.77 -32.26 -7.38
N ARG A 254 -15.60 -31.61 -7.52
CA ARG A 254 -14.26 -32.16 -7.21
C ARG A 254 -13.23 -31.04 -7.19
N VAL A 255 -12.05 -31.32 -6.64
CA VAL A 255 -10.90 -30.42 -6.76
C VAL A 255 -10.55 -30.21 -8.25
N PRO A 256 -10.41 -28.96 -8.73
CA PRO A 256 -10.05 -28.68 -10.11
C PRO A 256 -8.60 -29.06 -10.39
N ASN A 257 -8.34 -29.55 -11.60
CA ASN A 257 -6.98 -29.77 -12.07
C ASN A 257 -6.31 -28.44 -12.49
N TYR A 258 -5.01 -28.47 -12.78
CA TYR A 258 -4.27 -27.26 -13.11
C TYR A 258 -4.78 -26.55 -14.37
N GLU A 259 -5.21 -27.31 -15.38
CA GLU A 259 -5.73 -26.76 -16.63
C GLU A 259 -7.06 -26.02 -16.43
N GLU A 260 -7.95 -26.58 -15.61
CA GLU A 260 -9.22 -25.95 -15.22
C GLU A 260 -9.01 -24.65 -14.42
N ILE A 261 -7.99 -24.63 -13.55
CA ILE A 261 -7.62 -23.44 -12.80
C ILE A 261 -7.11 -22.35 -13.75
N VAL A 262 -6.19 -22.66 -14.66
CA VAL A 262 -5.58 -21.63 -15.52
C VAL A 262 -6.50 -21.20 -16.68
N SER A 263 -7.41 -22.06 -17.12
CA SER A 263 -8.47 -21.67 -18.07
C SER A 263 -9.49 -20.71 -17.43
N LYS A 264 -9.86 -20.96 -16.17
CA LYS A 264 -10.82 -20.10 -15.44
C LYS A 264 -10.19 -18.79 -14.95
N PHE A 265 -8.92 -18.84 -14.50
CA PHE A 265 -8.23 -17.71 -13.89
C PHE A 265 -7.07 -17.24 -14.75
N THR A 266 -6.93 -15.92 -14.91
CA THR A 266 -5.82 -15.38 -15.70
C THR A 266 -4.46 -15.73 -15.09
N ILE A 267 -3.41 -15.68 -15.90
CA ILE A 267 -2.04 -15.96 -15.44
C ILE A 267 -1.52 -14.88 -14.52
N LEU A 268 -1.98 -13.65 -14.74
CA LEU A 268 -1.75 -12.54 -13.83
C LEU A 268 -2.31 -12.83 -12.44
N GLU A 269 -3.51 -13.38 -12.35
CA GLU A 269 -4.13 -13.79 -11.08
C GLU A 269 -3.37 -14.98 -10.46
N THR A 270 -3.04 -15.98 -11.26
CA THR A 270 -2.25 -17.14 -10.80
C THR A 270 -0.87 -16.73 -10.28
N ARG A 271 -0.20 -15.75 -10.92
CA ARG A 271 1.07 -15.16 -10.46
C ARG A 271 0.90 -14.35 -9.19
N LYS A 272 -0.19 -13.58 -9.07
CA LYS A 272 -0.50 -12.79 -7.87
C LYS A 272 -0.61 -13.67 -6.62
N TYR A 273 -1.10 -14.89 -6.79
CA TYR A 273 -1.25 -15.87 -5.70
C TYR A 273 -0.24 -17.03 -5.79
N LEU A 274 0.99 -16.77 -6.26
CA LEU A 274 2.03 -17.78 -6.47
C LEU A 274 2.30 -18.66 -5.24
N LEU A 275 2.18 -18.12 -4.02
CA LEU A 275 2.38 -18.91 -2.79
C LEU A 275 1.29 -19.96 -2.58
N VAL A 276 0.05 -19.69 -3.03
CA VAL A 276 -1.04 -20.68 -2.98
C VAL A 276 -0.78 -21.77 -4.02
N THR A 277 -0.42 -21.41 -5.24
CA THR A 277 -0.14 -22.41 -6.28
C THR A 277 1.06 -23.27 -5.94
N THR A 278 2.11 -22.67 -5.37
CA THR A 278 3.27 -23.41 -4.85
C THR A 278 2.86 -24.39 -3.74
N PHE A 279 1.98 -23.97 -2.82
CA PHE A 279 1.47 -24.86 -1.78
C PHE A 279 0.66 -26.01 -2.35
N LEU A 280 -0.25 -25.75 -3.30
CA LEU A 280 -1.09 -26.80 -3.90
C LEU A 280 -0.26 -27.84 -4.64
N ASP A 281 0.83 -27.41 -5.28
CA ASP A 281 1.81 -28.27 -5.96
C ASP A 281 2.64 -29.08 -4.95
N GLU A 282 3.24 -28.42 -3.95
CA GLU A 282 4.05 -29.07 -2.90
C GLU A 282 3.25 -30.09 -2.08
N GLN A 283 1.93 -29.89 -1.92
CA GLN A 283 1.03 -30.81 -1.22
C GLN A 283 0.35 -31.83 -2.15
N ASN A 284 0.69 -31.86 -3.44
CA ASN A 284 0.07 -32.71 -4.47
C ASN A 284 -1.47 -32.58 -4.54
N ILE A 285 -2.02 -31.43 -4.13
CA ILE A 285 -3.47 -31.14 -4.25
C ILE A 285 -3.79 -30.79 -5.71
N VAL A 286 -2.89 -30.05 -6.37
CA VAL A 286 -2.97 -29.71 -7.79
C VAL A 286 -1.58 -29.84 -8.39
N ASN A 287 -1.38 -30.83 -9.27
CA ASN A 287 -0.09 -31.03 -9.96
C ASN A 287 0.09 -29.98 -11.07
N ILE A 288 1.10 -29.12 -10.95
CA ILE A 288 1.38 -28.09 -11.94
C ILE A 288 2.07 -28.69 -13.17
N ASN A 289 1.33 -28.78 -14.27
CA ASN A 289 1.91 -29.12 -15.57
C ASN A 289 2.71 -27.92 -16.13
N LEU A 290 4.04 -28.04 -16.14
CA LEU A 290 4.95 -26.99 -16.64
C LEU A 290 4.69 -26.60 -18.10
N LYS A 291 4.27 -27.54 -18.96
CA LYS A 291 3.96 -27.25 -20.37
C LYS A 291 2.73 -26.36 -20.48
N ILE A 292 1.66 -26.71 -19.76
CA ILE A 292 0.42 -25.93 -19.69
C ILE A 292 0.71 -24.52 -19.16
N LYS A 293 1.51 -24.41 -18.10
CA LYS A 293 1.92 -23.13 -17.52
C LYS A 293 2.63 -22.22 -18.53
N GLU A 294 3.52 -22.78 -19.33
CA GLU A 294 4.25 -22.03 -20.35
C GLU A 294 3.35 -21.61 -21.51
N GLU A 295 2.50 -22.50 -21.99
CA GLU A 295 1.56 -22.25 -23.09
C GLU A 295 0.59 -21.12 -22.76
N PHE A 296 -0.07 -21.21 -21.60
CA PHE A 296 -0.89 -20.11 -21.11
C PHE A 296 -0.05 -18.84 -21.00
N ALA A 297 1.17 -18.89 -20.45
CA ALA A 297 1.99 -17.68 -20.26
C ALA A 297 2.30 -16.98 -21.60
N ASN A 298 2.39 -17.76 -22.68
CA ASN A 298 2.49 -17.24 -24.03
C ASN A 298 1.17 -16.57 -24.48
N LEU A 299 0.01 -17.21 -24.29
CA LEU A 299 -1.31 -16.64 -24.64
C LEU A 299 -1.60 -15.31 -23.92
N ASP A 300 -1.32 -15.21 -22.62
CA ASP A 300 -1.50 -13.94 -21.87
C ASP A 300 -0.58 -12.84 -22.41
N MET A 301 0.67 -13.16 -22.76
CA MET A 301 1.58 -12.19 -23.36
C MET A 301 1.07 -11.73 -24.74
N ILE A 302 0.55 -12.65 -25.56
CA ILE A 302 -0.07 -12.34 -26.84
C ILE A 302 -1.24 -11.36 -26.63
N ASN A 303 -2.14 -11.64 -25.70
CA ASN A 303 -3.27 -10.74 -25.40
C ASN A 303 -2.79 -9.33 -25.00
N ARG A 304 -1.76 -9.23 -24.15
CA ARG A 304 -1.16 -7.92 -23.80
C ARG A 304 -0.56 -7.19 -24.99
N TYR A 305 0.03 -7.91 -25.95
CA TYR A 305 0.52 -7.33 -27.20
C TYR A 305 -0.61 -6.79 -28.07
N LEU A 306 -1.71 -7.53 -28.19
CA LEU A 306 -2.90 -7.09 -28.96
C LEU A 306 -3.60 -5.87 -28.35
N ASP A 307 -3.56 -5.75 -27.02
CA ASP A 307 -4.15 -4.63 -26.27
C ASP A 307 -3.21 -3.45 -26.02
N ARG A 308 -1.97 -3.55 -26.50
CA ARG A 308 -0.94 -2.52 -26.27
C ARG A 308 -1.29 -1.16 -26.89
N PHE A 309 -1.99 -1.17 -28.02
CA PHE A 309 -2.33 0.01 -28.80
C PHE A 309 -3.79 0.43 -28.59
N SER A 310 -4.07 1.73 -28.72
CA SER A 310 -5.43 2.27 -28.58
C SER A 310 -6.39 1.67 -29.61
N LYS A 311 -7.66 1.50 -29.22
CA LYS A 311 -8.73 1.00 -30.11
C LYS A 311 -8.83 1.91 -31.34
N GLY A 312 -8.90 1.31 -32.53
CA GLY A 312 -9.00 2.02 -33.81
C GLY A 312 -7.68 2.58 -34.38
N SER A 313 -6.55 2.46 -33.68
CA SER A 313 -5.26 2.90 -34.24
C SER A 313 -4.77 1.99 -35.37
N LYS A 314 -4.07 2.57 -36.36
CA LYS A 314 -3.45 1.81 -37.46
C LYS A 314 -2.51 0.71 -36.94
N SER A 315 -1.70 1.00 -35.92
CA SER A 315 -0.81 0.03 -35.28
C SER A 315 -1.55 -1.15 -34.65
N ARG A 316 -2.72 -0.91 -34.01
CA ARG A 316 -3.55 -1.99 -33.47
C ARG A 316 -4.08 -2.90 -34.57
N ASN A 317 -4.53 -2.33 -35.69
CA ASN A 317 -5.03 -3.10 -36.82
C ASN A 317 -3.92 -3.96 -37.43
N LEU A 318 -2.73 -3.38 -37.68
CA LEU A 318 -1.58 -4.12 -38.20
C LEU A 318 -1.17 -5.30 -37.31
N ILE A 319 -1.14 -5.13 -35.98
CA ILE A 319 -0.81 -6.21 -35.06
C ILE A 319 -1.89 -7.30 -35.03
N LYS A 320 -3.18 -6.93 -35.07
CA LYS A 320 -4.27 -7.90 -35.11
C LYS A 320 -4.25 -8.72 -36.39
N GLU A 321 -4.03 -8.07 -37.53
CA GLU A 321 -3.95 -8.75 -38.82
C GLU A 321 -2.72 -9.65 -38.90
N TYR A 322 -1.56 -9.20 -38.40
CA TYR A 322 -0.37 -10.05 -38.31
C TYR A 322 -0.59 -11.24 -37.36
N TYR A 323 -1.30 -11.04 -36.25
CA TYR A 323 -1.68 -12.15 -35.38
C TYR A 323 -2.59 -13.15 -36.09
N LYS A 324 -3.59 -12.69 -36.85
CA LYS A 324 -4.45 -13.57 -37.67
C LYS A 324 -3.62 -14.37 -38.69
N TYR A 325 -2.71 -13.71 -39.39
CA TYR A 325 -1.77 -14.36 -40.31
C TYR A 325 -0.90 -15.43 -39.62
N LEU A 326 -0.49 -15.20 -38.36
CA LEU A 326 0.25 -16.18 -37.58
C LEU A 326 -0.62 -17.33 -37.06
N LEU A 327 -1.91 -17.10 -36.81
CA LEU A 327 -2.88 -18.14 -36.45
C LEU A 327 -3.16 -19.09 -37.62
N GLU A 328 -3.29 -18.57 -38.85
CA GLU A 328 -3.44 -19.42 -40.05
C GLU A 328 -2.23 -20.37 -40.23
N LYS A 329 -1.02 -19.90 -39.89
CA LYS A 329 0.17 -20.76 -39.86
C LYS A 329 0.16 -21.80 -38.74
N LEU A 330 -0.50 -21.48 -37.61
CA LEU A 330 -0.64 -22.41 -36.49
C LEU A 330 -1.59 -23.54 -36.86
N GLU A 331 -2.73 -23.22 -37.49
CA GLU A 331 -3.71 -24.20 -37.98
C GLU A 331 -3.09 -25.14 -39.02
N GLN A 332 -2.15 -24.64 -39.83
CA GLN A 332 -1.37 -25.44 -40.78
C GLN A 332 -0.20 -26.22 -40.13
N ASN A 333 -0.08 -26.24 -38.80
CA ASN A 333 1.02 -26.85 -38.04
C ASN A 333 2.43 -26.34 -38.42
N LYS A 334 2.54 -25.13 -38.98
CA LYS A 334 3.82 -24.50 -39.39
C LYS A 334 4.48 -23.68 -38.28
N THR A 335 3.80 -23.48 -37.15
CA THR A 335 4.30 -22.70 -36.01
C THR A 335 3.71 -23.20 -34.70
N THR A 336 4.09 -22.58 -33.57
CA THR A 336 3.56 -22.87 -32.22
C THR A 336 3.13 -21.58 -31.55
N ILE A 337 2.28 -21.64 -30.51
CA ILE A 337 1.90 -20.46 -29.69
C ILE A 337 3.13 -19.71 -29.17
N ARG A 338 4.18 -20.43 -28.75
CA ARG A 338 5.46 -19.83 -28.32
C ARG A 338 6.11 -19.05 -29.45
N SER A 339 6.15 -19.59 -30.65
CA SER A 339 6.70 -18.91 -31.85
C SER A 339 5.86 -17.69 -32.23
N ILE A 340 4.53 -17.76 -32.16
CA ILE A 340 3.65 -16.59 -32.39
C ILE A 340 4.01 -15.46 -31.42
N ARG A 341 4.12 -15.74 -30.12
CA ARG A 341 4.53 -14.74 -29.13
C ARG A 341 5.91 -14.15 -29.46
N LEU A 342 6.87 -14.98 -29.83
CA LEU A 342 8.22 -14.53 -30.22
C LEU A 342 8.18 -13.62 -31.45
N SER A 343 7.35 -13.91 -32.44
CA SER A 343 7.16 -13.11 -33.65
C SER A 343 6.42 -11.79 -33.40
N LEU A 344 5.46 -11.76 -32.48
CA LEU A 344 4.74 -10.53 -32.11
C LEU A 344 5.61 -9.56 -31.32
N THR A 345 6.56 -10.06 -30.52
CA THR A 345 7.43 -9.23 -29.66
C THR A 345 8.17 -8.12 -30.44
N PRO A 346 8.94 -8.40 -31.51
CA PRO A 346 9.60 -7.37 -32.30
C PRO A 346 8.63 -6.52 -33.11
N ALA A 347 7.49 -7.07 -33.55
CA ALA A 347 6.47 -6.33 -34.30
C ALA A 347 5.86 -5.21 -33.44
N VAL A 348 5.46 -5.53 -32.20
CA VAL A 348 4.94 -4.53 -31.25
C VAL A 348 5.97 -3.46 -30.95
N LYS A 349 7.21 -3.86 -30.62
CA LYS A 349 8.29 -2.90 -30.33
C LYS A 349 8.58 -1.97 -31.51
N PHE A 350 8.54 -2.48 -32.73
CA PHE A 350 8.76 -1.67 -33.91
C PHE A 350 7.63 -0.68 -34.15
N LEU A 351 6.37 -1.08 -33.97
CA LEU A 351 5.25 -0.15 -34.09
C LEU A 351 5.21 0.90 -32.97
N GLU A 352 5.58 0.53 -31.74
CA GLU A 352 5.82 1.50 -30.66
C GLU A 352 6.94 2.47 -31.02
N TYR A 353 7.98 1.99 -31.71
CA TYR A 353 9.06 2.84 -32.18
C TYR A 353 8.57 3.83 -33.26
N CYS A 354 7.73 3.39 -34.20
CA CYS A 354 7.09 4.24 -35.20
C CYS A 354 6.24 5.36 -34.58
N ASP A 355 5.61 5.12 -33.42
CA ASP A 355 4.79 6.13 -32.73
C ASP A 355 5.58 7.38 -32.28
N ASN A 356 6.91 7.31 -32.25
CA ASN A 356 7.78 8.44 -31.93
C ASN A 356 8.00 9.42 -33.09
N PHE A 357 7.50 9.10 -34.29
CA PHE A 357 7.69 9.90 -35.50
C PHE A 357 6.40 10.59 -35.92
N LYS A 358 6.52 11.71 -36.63
CA LYS A 358 5.36 12.44 -37.20
C LYS A 358 4.56 11.54 -38.15
N ASN A 359 5.27 10.87 -39.06
CA ASN A 359 4.69 9.80 -39.85
C ASN A 359 4.92 8.46 -39.14
N LYS A 360 3.83 7.87 -38.67
CA LYS A 360 3.82 6.63 -37.89
C LYS A 360 3.77 5.37 -38.76
N THR A 361 3.68 5.51 -40.09
CA THR A 361 3.67 4.36 -40.98
C THR A 361 5.05 3.71 -41.00
N PRO A 362 5.13 2.37 -40.89
CA PRO A 362 6.38 1.65 -41.13
C PRO A 362 7.04 2.07 -42.45
N SER A 363 8.35 2.28 -42.41
CA SER A 363 9.16 2.61 -43.59
C SER A 363 10.60 2.13 -43.39
N ASN A 364 11.35 1.98 -44.48
CA ASN A 364 12.78 1.64 -44.43
C ASN A 364 13.59 2.63 -43.56
N TYR A 365 13.24 3.93 -43.65
CA TYR A 365 13.87 4.98 -42.83
C TYR A 365 13.73 4.70 -41.33
N ILE A 366 12.52 4.41 -40.85
CA ILE A 366 12.27 4.13 -39.43
C ILE A 366 12.87 2.77 -39.03
N LEU A 367 12.78 1.77 -39.91
CA LEU A 367 13.30 0.42 -39.68
C LEU A 367 14.83 0.39 -39.52
N GLU A 368 15.55 1.18 -40.31
CA GLU A 368 17.01 1.34 -40.17
C GLU A 368 17.38 1.91 -38.78
N GLY A 369 16.66 2.94 -38.32
CA GLY A 369 16.86 3.51 -36.99
C GLY A 369 16.54 2.53 -35.87
N TYR A 370 15.44 1.79 -36.02
CA TYR A 370 15.05 0.72 -35.10
C TYR A 370 16.14 -0.35 -34.98
N LEU A 371 16.60 -0.89 -36.10
CA LEU A 371 17.63 -1.94 -36.10
C LEU A 371 19.00 -1.44 -35.65
N SER A 372 19.27 -0.14 -35.76
CA SER A 372 20.48 0.46 -35.19
C SER A 372 20.49 0.36 -33.65
N LEU A 373 19.34 0.53 -32.98
CA LEU A 373 19.20 0.38 -31.52
C LEU A 373 19.02 -1.09 -31.11
N TYR A 374 18.24 -1.84 -31.88
CA TYR A 374 17.84 -3.22 -31.58
C TYR A 374 18.49 -4.22 -32.54
N CYS A 375 19.81 -4.14 -32.72
CA CYS A 375 20.57 -4.92 -33.70
C CYS A 375 20.35 -6.45 -33.65
N GLY A 376 20.03 -7.01 -32.48
CA GLY A 376 19.72 -8.44 -32.32
C GLY A 376 18.35 -8.88 -32.84
N GLN A 377 17.51 -7.94 -33.29
CA GLN A 377 16.13 -8.23 -33.72
C GLN A 377 15.96 -8.33 -35.24
N LYS A 378 17.03 -8.20 -36.05
CA LYS A 378 16.93 -8.24 -37.51
C LYS A 378 16.26 -9.54 -38.01
N ALA A 379 16.69 -10.69 -37.50
CA ALA A 379 16.10 -11.98 -37.87
C ALA A 379 14.65 -12.11 -37.39
N THR A 380 14.37 -11.71 -36.14
CA THR A 380 13.05 -11.92 -35.53
C THR A 380 11.97 -10.99 -36.09
N ILE A 381 12.33 -9.79 -36.56
CA ILE A 381 11.38 -8.86 -37.19
C ILE A 381 11.08 -9.19 -38.65
N THR A 382 11.93 -9.98 -39.33
CA THR A 382 11.82 -10.26 -40.77
C THR A 382 10.44 -10.81 -41.15
N GLY A 383 9.86 -11.68 -40.34
CA GLY A 383 8.52 -12.23 -40.59
C GLY A 383 7.42 -11.15 -40.62
N PHE A 384 7.54 -10.12 -39.77
CA PHE A 384 6.60 -9.01 -39.76
C PHE A 384 6.81 -8.07 -40.95
N ILE A 385 8.07 -7.80 -41.33
CA ILE A 385 8.40 -6.97 -42.50
C ILE A 385 7.88 -7.62 -43.78
N ASN A 386 8.06 -8.93 -43.94
CA ASN A 386 7.52 -9.65 -45.09
C ASN A 386 5.99 -9.64 -45.11
N PHE A 387 5.33 -9.73 -43.95
CA PHE A 387 3.88 -9.55 -43.84
C PHE A 387 3.45 -8.15 -44.29
N LEU A 388 4.13 -7.09 -43.84
CA LEU A 388 3.81 -5.71 -44.25
C LEU A 388 3.97 -5.52 -45.77
N LYS A 389 5.03 -6.09 -46.35
CA LYS A 389 5.29 -6.01 -47.79
C LYS A 389 4.25 -6.77 -48.62
N ASN A 390 4.00 -8.03 -48.26
CA ASN A 390 3.21 -8.94 -49.09
C ASN A 390 1.69 -8.81 -48.86
N GLU A 391 1.26 -8.55 -47.63
CA GLU A 391 -0.17 -8.57 -47.25
C GLU A 391 -0.76 -7.16 -47.04
N LYS A 392 0.10 -6.14 -46.93
CA LYS A 392 -0.32 -4.75 -46.68
C LYS A 392 0.20 -3.75 -47.72
N GLU A 393 0.94 -4.22 -48.72
CA GLU A 393 1.52 -3.40 -49.78
C GLU A 393 2.33 -2.20 -49.25
N ILE A 394 2.91 -2.34 -48.05
CA ILE A 394 3.79 -1.33 -47.47
C ILE A 394 5.19 -1.60 -48.01
N ASP A 395 5.73 -0.65 -48.77
CA ASP A 395 7.06 -0.76 -49.35
C ASP A 395 8.16 -0.66 -48.27
N ILE A 396 8.50 -1.82 -47.71
CA ILE A 396 9.50 -1.99 -46.66
C ILE A 396 10.27 -3.29 -46.87
N SER A 397 11.59 -3.23 -46.74
CA SER A 397 12.48 -4.31 -47.11
C SER A 397 13.65 -4.39 -46.13
N ILE A 398 13.87 -5.57 -45.57
CA ILE A 398 15.00 -5.81 -44.67
C ILE A 398 16.36 -5.84 -45.41
N GLN A 399 16.32 -6.06 -46.73
CA GLN A 399 17.50 -6.16 -47.60
C GLN A 399 18.06 -4.78 -47.95
N GLU A 400 17.19 -3.77 -48.01
CA GLU A 400 17.56 -2.37 -48.32
C GLU A 400 18.14 -1.62 -47.11
N ILE A 401 18.22 -2.27 -45.95
CA ILE A 401 18.74 -1.65 -44.73
C ILE A 401 20.26 -1.66 -44.72
N ASN A 402 20.82 -0.48 -44.92
CA ASN A 402 22.25 -0.25 -44.81
C ASN A 402 22.73 -0.31 -43.36
N THR A 403 23.96 -0.75 -43.16
CA THR A 403 24.61 -0.66 -41.84
C THR A 403 24.90 0.80 -41.52
N LEU A 404 24.44 1.28 -40.37
CA LEU A 404 24.69 2.64 -39.91
C LEU A 404 26.20 2.94 -39.85
N LYS A 405 26.66 3.89 -40.65
CA LYS A 405 28.03 4.43 -40.56
C LYS A 405 28.00 5.71 -39.71
N PHE A 406 28.74 5.72 -38.61
CA PHE A 406 28.86 6.91 -37.77
C PHE A 406 29.54 8.04 -38.53
N LYS A 407 28.93 9.22 -38.49
CA LYS A 407 29.49 10.45 -39.05
C LYS A 407 29.94 11.35 -37.91
N SER A 408 30.98 12.14 -38.16
CA SER A 408 31.41 13.18 -37.23
C SER A 408 30.39 14.31 -37.17
N VAL A 409 30.23 14.93 -35.99
CA VAL A 409 29.33 16.06 -35.85
C VAL A 409 29.88 17.26 -36.61
N LYS A 410 29.03 17.91 -37.44
CA LYS A 410 29.40 19.14 -38.17
C LYS A 410 29.46 20.39 -37.29
N THR A 411 28.76 20.37 -36.15
CA THR A 411 28.71 21.46 -35.19
C THR A 411 29.97 21.47 -34.33
N SER A 412 30.55 22.65 -34.08
CA SER A 412 31.76 22.78 -33.26
C SER A 412 31.55 22.29 -31.81
N ARG A 413 32.60 21.75 -31.20
CA ARG A 413 32.57 21.25 -29.82
C ARG A 413 32.17 22.33 -28.80
N ALA A 414 32.54 23.58 -29.05
CA ALA A 414 32.16 24.73 -28.21
C ALA A 414 30.64 24.96 -28.22
N ILE A 415 30.00 24.92 -29.40
CA ILE A 415 28.55 25.07 -29.52
C ILE A 415 27.82 23.90 -28.85
N LEU A 416 28.30 22.66 -29.06
CA LEU A 416 27.72 21.48 -28.41
C LEU A 416 27.82 21.55 -26.88
N LYS A 417 28.98 21.99 -26.35
CA LYS A 417 29.18 22.22 -24.92
C LYS A 417 28.16 23.22 -24.38
N GLN A 418 28.00 24.36 -25.06
CA GLN A 418 27.08 25.40 -24.60
C GLN A 418 25.63 24.94 -24.62
N ARG A 419 25.19 24.31 -25.72
CA ARG A 419 23.84 23.72 -25.81
C ARG A 419 23.58 22.70 -24.72
N LEU A 420 24.58 21.87 -24.39
CA LEU A 420 24.45 20.87 -23.33
C LEU A 420 24.30 21.55 -21.95
N LEU A 421 25.10 22.59 -21.66
CA LEU A 421 24.99 23.36 -20.43
C LEU A 421 23.62 24.04 -20.30
N ASP A 422 23.11 24.63 -21.37
CA ASP A 422 21.81 25.29 -21.38
C ASP A 422 20.67 24.30 -21.09
N LEU A 423 20.76 23.06 -21.63
CA LEU A 423 19.81 22.00 -21.36
C LEU A 423 19.93 21.45 -19.92
N MET A 424 21.15 21.32 -19.39
CA MET A 424 21.41 20.81 -18.04
C MET A 424 21.06 21.80 -16.94
N ARG A 425 20.98 23.10 -17.24
CA ARG A 425 20.54 24.15 -16.30
C ARG A 425 19.03 24.13 -16.05
N LEU A 426 18.26 23.45 -16.90
CA LEU A 426 16.82 23.30 -16.69
C LEU A 426 16.57 22.39 -15.47
N PRO A 427 15.62 22.72 -14.57
CA PRO A 427 15.33 21.90 -13.39
C PRO A 427 14.86 20.49 -13.76
N ASN A 428 14.22 20.34 -14.93
CA ASN A 428 13.96 19.07 -15.59
C ASN A 428 13.96 19.30 -17.10
N ILE A 429 14.52 18.35 -17.88
CA ILE A 429 14.52 18.43 -19.35
C ILE A 429 13.10 18.12 -19.85
N PRO A 430 12.43 19.03 -20.58
CA PRO A 430 11.11 18.78 -21.13
C PRO A 430 11.12 17.64 -22.16
N LYS A 431 10.04 16.85 -22.24
CA LYS A 431 9.91 15.70 -23.17
C LYS A 431 10.24 16.06 -24.63
N ASN A 432 9.79 17.22 -25.10
CA ASN A 432 10.05 17.68 -26.47
C ASN A 432 11.53 18.06 -26.73
N LYS A 433 12.36 18.18 -25.68
CA LYS A 433 13.80 18.45 -25.74
C LYS A 433 14.67 17.25 -25.39
N GLU A 434 14.11 16.12 -24.97
CA GLU A 434 14.88 14.92 -24.57
C GLU A 434 15.74 14.38 -25.73
N GLN A 435 15.18 14.30 -26.95
CA GLN A 435 15.96 13.85 -28.11
C GLN A 435 17.11 14.81 -28.43
N LEU A 436 16.86 16.12 -28.34
CA LEU A 436 17.91 17.12 -28.54
C LEU A 436 19.03 16.97 -27.51
N TYR A 437 18.66 16.72 -26.25
CA TYR A 437 19.61 16.45 -25.18
C TYR A 437 20.50 15.24 -25.47
N TYR A 438 19.92 14.07 -25.76
CA TYR A 438 20.71 12.86 -26.00
C TYR A 438 21.63 12.99 -27.23
N LYS A 439 21.13 13.59 -28.32
CA LYS A 439 21.94 13.82 -29.52
C LYS A 439 23.09 14.80 -29.26
N THR A 440 22.83 15.87 -28.51
CA THR A 440 23.86 16.85 -28.13
C THR A 440 24.91 16.23 -27.21
N LEU A 441 24.48 15.43 -26.23
CA LEU A 441 25.35 14.75 -25.28
C LEU A 441 26.27 13.75 -25.97
N ILE A 442 25.73 12.87 -26.82
CA ILE A 442 26.52 11.90 -27.57
C ILE A 442 27.46 12.61 -28.56
N GLY A 443 26.96 13.64 -29.25
CA GLY A 443 27.77 14.44 -30.15
C GLY A 443 28.93 15.13 -29.44
N TYR A 444 28.71 15.68 -28.24
CA TYR A 444 29.76 16.35 -27.45
C TYR A 444 30.82 15.38 -26.91
N LEU A 445 30.40 14.20 -26.43
CA LEU A 445 31.29 13.23 -25.78
C LEU A 445 32.07 12.39 -26.79
N HIS A 446 31.43 11.96 -27.88
CA HIS A 446 31.97 10.96 -28.81
C HIS A 446 32.23 11.49 -30.22
N ASN A 447 31.88 12.75 -30.50
CA ASN A 447 31.91 13.31 -31.86
C ASN A 447 31.10 12.45 -32.86
N ILE A 448 29.94 11.94 -32.43
CA ILE A 448 29.05 11.12 -33.27
C ILE A 448 27.76 11.90 -33.56
N GLU A 449 27.45 12.07 -34.85
CA GLU A 449 26.17 12.58 -35.31
C GLU A 449 25.11 11.46 -35.27
N ILE A 450 24.06 11.66 -34.47
CA ILE A 450 22.95 10.70 -34.37
C ILE A 450 21.88 11.05 -35.42
N PRO A 451 21.61 10.14 -36.38
CA PRO A 451 20.59 10.35 -37.40
C PRO A 451 19.20 10.67 -36.86
N LEU A 452 18.37 11.30 -37.70
CA LEU A 452 17.01 11.70 -37.35
C LEU A 452 16.04 10.52 -37.18
N ASN A 453 16.27 9.39 -37.87
CA ASN A 453 15.51 8.15 -37.69
C ASN A 453 15.83 7.40 -36.39
N ILE A 454 16.80 7.86 -35.59
CA ILE A 454 17.16 7.26 -34.30
C ILE A 454 16.49 8.05 -33.18
N PHE A 455 15.59 7.38 -32.45
CA PHE A 455 14.89 7.90 -31.28
C PHE A 455 15.40 7.21 -30.02
N ILE A 456 16.01 7.97 -29.11
CA ILE A 456 16.67 7.45 -27.90
C ILE A 456 15.74 7.62 -26.70
N ASP A 457 15.22 6.52 -26.15
CA ASP A 457 14.49 6.54 -24.88
C ASP A 457 15.44 6.36 -23.69
N LYS A 458 15.12 6.96 -22.54
CA LYS A 458 15.92 6.82 -21.32
C LYS A 458 16.08 5.36 -20.86
N ASN A 459 15.13 4.49 -21.20
CA ASN A 459 15.14 3.09 -20.83
C ASN A 459 16.12 2.26 -21.68
N GLU A 460 16.65 2.83 -22.78
CA GLU A 460 17.64 2.15 -23.63
C GLU A 460 19.06 2.19 -23.06
N PHE A 461 19.32 3.02 -22.05
CA PHE A 461 20.61 3.05 -21.37
C PHE A 461 20.82 1.83 -20.49
N LYS A 462 21.90 1.10 -20.75
CA LYS A 462 22.32 -0.09 -20.02
C LYS A 462 23.47 0.25 -19.08
N LYS A 463 23.67 -0.57 -18.05
CA LYS A 463 24.79 -0.47 -17.13
C LYS A 463 25.74 -1.64 -17.31
N ASN A 464 27.04 -1.39 -17.32
CA ASN A 464 28.04 -2.46 -17.29
C ASN A 464 28.29 -2.93 -15.84
N LYS A 465 29.20 -3.91 -15.66
CA LYS A 465 29.59 -4.43 -14.34
C LYS A 465 30.12 -3.33 -13.40
N ASN A 466 30.71 -2.28 -13.95
CA ASN A 466 31.26 -1.14 -13.21
C ASN A 466 30.22 -0.01 -13.03
N ASN A 467 28.93 -0.29 -13.26
CA ASN A 467 27.82 0.66 -13.16
C ASN A 467 27.88 1.86 -14.13
N ASN A 468 28.80 1.86 -15.11
CA ASN A 468 28.89 2.87 -16.16
C ASN A 468 27.70 2.72 -17.12
N LYS A 469 27.01 3.83 -17.40
CA LYS A 469 25.88 3.86 -18.33
C LYS A 469 26.35 3.95 -19.78
N TYR A 470 25.75 3.14 -20.66
CA TYR A 470 26.02 3.15 -22.09
C TYR A 470 24.77 2.91 -22.92
N LEU A 471 24.77 3.44 -24.14
CA LEU A 471 23.81 3.13 -25.20
C LEU A 471 24.43 2.09 -26.14
N LEU A 472 23.69 1.04 -26.48
CA LEU A 472 24.12 0.10 -27.52
C LEU A 472 23.58 0.61 -28.86
N LEU A 473 24.45 1.05 -29.75
CA LEU A 473 24.08 1.57 -31.05
C LEU A 473 24.94 0.94 -32.13
N ASN A 474 24.30 0.31 -33.12
CA ASN A 474 24.94 -0.47 -34.18
C ASN A 474 26.04 -1.42 -33.67
N LYS A 475 25.70 -2.23 -32.64
CA LYS A 475 26.61 -3.15 -31.94
C LYS A 475 27.79 -2.49 -31.19
N GLN A 476 27.89 -1.17 -31.16
CA GLN A 476 28.92 -0.43 -30.41
C GLN A 476 28.36 0.14 -29.10
N LYS A 477 29.19 0.16 -28.05
CA LYS A 477 28.81 0.72 -26.74
C LYS A 477 29.24 2.19 -26.66
N ILE A 478 28.28 3.10 -26.61
CA ILE A 478 28.49 4.55 -26.46
C ILE A 478 28.30 4.91 -24.98
N PHE A 479 29.40 5.18 -24.25
CA PHE A 479 29.37 5.44 -22.81
C PHE A 479 29.02 6.90 -22.47
N ILE A 480 28.13 7.14 -21.51
CA ILE A 480 27.62 8.49 -21.21
C ILE A 480 28.04 8.98 -19.81
N GLU A 481 28.38 8.06 -18.92
CA GLU A 481 28.98 8.34 -17.62
C GLU A 481 30.20 7.44 -17.47
N THR A 482 31.36 8.04 -17.20
CA THR A 482 32.49 7.33 -16.61
C THR A 482 32.49 7.70 -15.13
N THR A 483 32.21 6.74 -14.23
CA THR A 483 32.68 6.92 -12.86
C THR A 483 34.21 6.88 -12.93
N LYS A 484 34.84 8.05 -13.01
CA LYS A 484 36.18 8.19 -12.47
C LYS A 484 36.04 7.88 -10.97
N GLN A 485 36.70 6.80 -10.53
CA GLN A 485 37.00 6.60 -9.12
C GLN A 485 37.84 7.77 -8.63
#